data_AF-A0ABD0PNW4-F1
#
_entry.id   AF-A0ABD0PNW4-F1
#
_cell.length_a   1.000
_cell.length_b   1.000
_cell.length_c   1.000
_cell.angle_alpha   90.00
_cell.angle_beta   90.00
_cell.angle_gamma   90.00
#
_symmetry.space_group_name_H-M   'P 1'
#
loop_
_entity.id
_entity.type
_entity.pdbx_description
1 polymer ?
#
loop_
_entity_poly.entity_id
_entity_poly.type
_entity_poly.pdbx_seq_one_letter_code
_entity_poly.pdbx_strand_id
1 'polypeptide(L)'
;MEDLAVLNLLECPLCMEPLEVSAKVLPCQHTFCKACLQQHEASHPHQMCCPECRAAVPGSVEELSTNPLLLRLLESLQERGPLGTPRDRSVRYVSSTVQEDLLSCYVQDLSKLGQNTQG
;
A
#
# COMPACT_ATOMS: atom_id res chain seq x y z
N MET A 1 -4.84 8.14 -21.08
CA MET A 1 -5.77 6.98 -21.22
C MET A 1 -5.43 5.88 -20.23
N GLU A 2 -4.18 5.77 -19.76
CA GLU A 2 -3.75 4.73 -18.81
C GLU A 2 -4.26 4.95 -17.37
N ASP A 3 -4.44 6.20 -16.93
CA ASP A 3 -4.89 6.51 -15.55
C ASP A 3 -6.31 5.96 -15.25
N LEU A 4 -7.18 5.91 -16.26
CA LEU A 4 -8.52 5.29 -16.15
C LEU A 4 -8.43 3.77 -15.95
N ALA A 5 -7.46 3.10 -16.59
CA ALA A 5 -7.29 1.66 -16.46
C ALA A 5 -6.79 1.25 -15.06
N VAL A 6 -6.03 2.13 -14.39
CA VAL A 6 -5.57 1.91 -13.01
C VAL A 6 -6.70 2.11 -12.00
N LEU A 7 -7.60 3.06 -12.22
CA LEU A 7 -8.76 3.28 -11.35
C LEU A 7 -9.71 2.08 -11.33
N ASN A 8 -9.87 1.38 -12.46
CA ASN A 8 -10.67 0.14 -12.52
C ASN A 8 -10.08 -0.99 -11.66
N LEU A 9 -8.77 -0.97 -11.36
CA LEU A 9 -8.14 -1.92 -10.44
C LEU A 9 -8.42 -1.60 -8.97
N LEU A 10 -8.98 -0.41 -8.70
CA LEU A 10 -9.32 0.07 -7.37
C LEU A 10 -10.85 0.05 -7.17
N GLU A 11 -11.54 -0.90 -7.79
CA GLU A 11 -12.98 -1.11 -7.60
C GLU A 11 -13.25 -2.25 -6.62
N CYS A 12 -14.34 -2.12 -5.87
CA CYS A 12 -14.79 -3.18 -4.99
C CYS A 12 -15.44 -4.29 -5.83
N PRO A 13 -14.98 -5.54 -5.74
CA PRO A 13 -15.52 -6.65 -6.53
C PRO A 13 -16.96 -7.04 -6.16
N LEU A 14 -17.50 -6.52 -5.04
CA LEU A 14 -18.88 -6.79 -4.61
C LEU A 14 -19.90 -5.77 -5.15
N CYS A 15 -19.55 -4.49 -5.18
CA CYS A 15 -20.46 -3.43 -5.62
C CYS A 15 -20.06 -2.78 -6.95
N MET A 16 -18.88 -3.11 -7.49
CA MET A 16 -18.29 -2.53 -8.70
C MET A 16 -18.14 -1.01 -8.63
N GLU A 17 -18.11 -0.45 -7.42
CA GLU A 17 -17.86 0.97 -7.18
C GLU A 17 -16.39 1.17 -6.77
N PRO A 18 -15.82 2.37 -7.01
CA PRO A 18 -14.47 2.70 -6.55
C PRO A 18 -14.30 2.49 -5.04
N LEU A 19 -13.20 1.86 -4.65
CA LEU A 19 -12.80 1.69 -3.27
C LEU A 19 -12.50 3.05 -2.65
N GLU A 20 -13.02 3.28 -1.44
CA GLU A 20 -12.69 4.45 -0.65
C GLU A 20 -11.51 4.19 0.30
N VAL A 21 -11.00 5.25 0.92
CA VAL A 21 -9.99 5.20 1.99
C VAL A 21 -10.40 4.31 3.16
N SER A 22 -11.72 4.15 3.36
CA SER A 22 -12.33 3.32 4.39
C SER A 22 -12.33 1.82 4.05
N ALA A 23 -11.96 1.44 2.82
CA ALA A 23 -11.90 0.05 2.38
C ALA A 23 -10.97 -0.77 3.27
N LYS A 24 -11.38 -2.01 3.52
CA LYS A 24 -10.70 -2.93 4.42
C LYS A 24 -9.97 -4.01 3.63
N VAL A 25 -8.78 -4.34 4.09
CA VAL A 25 -7.93 -5.40 3.56
C VAL A 25 -8.10 -6.63 4.45
N LEU A 26 -8.50 -7.74 3.85
CA LEU A 26 -8.56 -9.03 4.54
C LEU A 26 -7.15 -9.62 4.66
N PRO A 27 -6.91 -10.56 5.60
CA PRO A 27 -5.62 -11.25 5.72
C PRO A 27 -5.15 -11.98 4.45
N CYS A 28 -6.10 -12.35 3.58
CA CYS A 28 -5.83 -12.92 2.26
C CYS A 28 -5.44 -11.89 1.20
N GLN A 29 -5.27 -10.61 1.58
CA GLN A 29 -4.89 -9.47 0.74
C GLN A 29 -5.95 -8.95 -0.24
N HIS A 30 -7.16 -9.52 -0.28
CA HIS A 30 -8.29 -8.92 -1.00
C HIS A 30 -8.85 -7.70 -0.27
N THR A 31 -9.29 -6.69 -1.03
CA THR A 31 -9.75 -5.40 -0.51
C THR A 31 -11.20 -5.14 -0.94
N PHE A 32 -12.04 -4.69 0.00
CA PHE A 32 -13.45 -4.42 -0.25
C PHE A 32 -13.89 -3.16 0.51
N CYS A 33 -14.95 -2.51 0.04
CA CYS A 33 -15.59 -1.43 0.81
C CYS A 33 -16.08 -1.94 2.17
N LYS A 34 -15.91 -1.11 3.21
CA LYS A 34 -16.34 -1.45 4.57
C LYS A 34 -17.82 -1.86 4.64
N ALA A 35 -18.69 -1.10 3.98
CA ALA A 35 -20.13 -1.39 3.94
C ALA A 35 -20.45 -2.75 3.33
N CYS A 36 -19.76 -3.13 2.25
CA CYS A 36 -19.95 -4.43 1.61
C CYS A 36 -19.52 -5.59 2.53
N LEU A 37 -18.43 -5.43 3.27
CA LEU A 37 -17.98 -6.43 4.23
C LEU A 37 -18.92 -6.53 5.44
N GLN A 38 -19.42 -5.41 5.96
CA GLN A 38 -20.42 -5.43 7.04
C GLN A 38 -21.70 -6.14 6.62
N GLN A 39 -22.16 -5.93 5.37
CA GLN A 39 -23.31 -6.65 4.83
C GLN A 39 -23.03 -8.15 4.67
N HIS A 40 -21.81 -8.50 4.25
CA HIS A 40 -21.38 -9.90 4.14
C HIS A 40 -21.34 -10.59 5.52
N GLU A 41 -20.83 -9.90 6.54
CA GLU A 41 -20.81 -10.33 7.94
C GLU A 41 -22.20 -10.53 8.52
N ALA A 42 -23.11 -9.58 8.28
CA ALA A 42 -24.49 -9.70 8.70
C ALA A 42 -25.21 -10.91 8.09
N SER A 43 -24.81 -11.31 6.88
CA SER A 43 -25.35 -12.49 6.19
C SER A 43 -24.74 -13.81 6.69
N HIS A 44 -23.53 -13.78 7.27
CA HIS A 44 -22.77 -14.94 7.72
C HIS A 44 -22.19 -14.75 9.15
N PRO A 45 -23.04 -14.54 10.16
CA PRO A 45 -22.61 -14.09 11.49
C PRO A 45 -21.73 -15.09 12.26
N HIS A 46 -21.71 -16.36 11.84
CA HIS A 46 -20.95 -17.42 12.51
C HIS A 46 -19.61 -17.73 11.82
N GLN A 47 -19.39 -17.27 10.58
CA GLN A 47 -18.19 -17.61 9.82
C GLN A 47 -17.92 -16.56 8.76
N MET A 48 -17.07 -15.59 9.10
CA MET A 48 -16.57 -14.62 8.13
C MET A 48 -15.53 -15.24 7.21
N CYS A 49 -15.71 -15.05 5.91
CA CYS A 49 -14.77 -15.51 4.89
C CYS A 49 -14.61 -14.45 3.78
N CYS A 50 -13.54 -14.57 3.01
CA CYS A 50 -13.33 -13.73 1.85
C CYS A 50 -14.34 -14.09 0.74
N PRO A 51 -15.10 -13.12 0.19
CA PRO A 51 -16.03 -13.38 -0.90
C PRO A 51 -15.38 -13.91 -2.19
N GLU A 52 -14.09 -13.62 -2.41
CA GLU A 52 -13.36 -14.03 -3.62
C GLU A 52 -12.69 -15.39 -3.45
N CYS A 53 -11.83 -15.54 -2.44
CA CYS A 53 -11.01 -16.74 -2.28
C CYS A 53 -11.49 -17.69 -1.17
N ARG A 54 -12.57 -17.34 -0.45
CA ARG A 54 -13.16 -18.12 0.66
C ARG A 54 -12.23 -18.36 1.85
N ALA A 55 -11.10 -17.66 1.93
CA ALA A 55 -10.21 -17.72 3.09
C ALA A 55 -10.95 -17.22 4.35
N ALA A 56 -10.77 -17.92 5.48
CA ALA A 56 -11.36 -17.51 6.74
C ALA A 56 -10.80 -16.17 7.21
N VAL A 57 -11.67 -15.30 7.74
CA VAL A 57 -11.31 -14.00 8.27
C VAL A 57 -11.55 -14.02 9.77
N PRO A 58 -10.49 -13.94 10.60
CA PRO A 58 -10.66 -13.84 12.05
C PRO A 58 -11.08 -12.41 12.44
N GLY A 59 -12.00 -12.30 13.39
CA GLY A 59 -12.44 -11.01 13.93
C GLY A 59 -13.60 -10.36 13.17
N SER A 60 -13.94 -9.13 13.55
CA SER A 60 -14.99 -8.34 12.90
C SER A 60 -14.44 -7.41 11.82
N VAL A 61 -15.32 -6.85 10.99
CA VAL A 61 -14.92 -5.93 9.90
C VAL A 61 -14.20 -4.67 10.42
N GLU A 62 -14.51 -4.23 11.63
CA GLU A 62 -13.93 -3.05 12.27
C GLU A 62 -12.44 -3.22 12.55
N GLU A 63 -12.02 -4.44 12.93
CA GLU A 63 -10.66 -4.81 13.31
C GLU A 63 -9.74 -4.97 12.09
N LEU A 64 -10.31 -5.11 10.89
CA LEU A 64 -9.56 -5.23 9.65
C LEU A 64 -8.78 -3.95 9.34
N SER A 65 -7.59 -4.12 8.79
CA SER A 65 -6.71 -3.01 8.41
C SER A 65 -7.30 -2.24 7.21
N THR A 66 -7.14 -0.93 7.20
CA THR A 66 -7.31 -0.14 5.97
C THR A 66 -6.02 -0.20 5.16
N ASN A 67 -6.10 -0.02 3.84
CA ASN A 67 -4.89 0.07 3.02
C ASN A 67 -4.42 1.53 2.90
N PRO A 68 -3.36 1.97 3.61
CA PRO A 68 -2.85 3.33 3.45
C PRO A 68 -2.24 3.58 2.06
N LEU A 69 -1.89 2.52 1.31
CA LEU A 69 -1.43 2.65 -0.07
C LEU A 69 -2.57 3.03 -1.00
N LEU A 70 -3.77 2.49 -0.76
CA LEU A 70 -4.97 2.82 -1.52
C LEU A 70 -5.25 4.33 -1.47
N LEU A 71 -5.16 4.95 -0.28
CA LEU A 71 -5.28 6.40 -0.14
C LEU A 71 -4.30 7.15 -1.05
N ARG A 72 -3.00 6.82 -0.94
CA ARG A 72 -1.96 7.49 -1.73
C ARG A 72 -2.15 7.32 -3.24
N LEU A 73 -2.64 6.13 -3.65
CA LEU A 73 -2.94 5.84 -5.05
C LEU A 73 -4.16 6.65 -5.54
N LEU A 74 -5.25 6.67 -4.77
CA LEU A 74 -6.44 7.44 -5.08
C LEU A 74 -6.15 8.94 -5.17
N GLU A 75 -5.41 9.51 -4.21
CA GLU A 75 -4.97 10.91 -4.22
C GLU A 75 -4.15 11.22 -5.49
N SER A 76 -3.15 10.38 -5.80
CA SER A 76 -2.24 10.61 -6.94
C SER A 76 -2.94 10.53 -8.29
N LEU A 77 -4.01 9.73 -8.39
CA LEU A 77 -4.81 9.60 -9.62
C LEU A 77 -5.85 10.71 -9.74
N GLN A 78 -6.40 11.19 -8.61
CA GLN A 78 -7.36 12.31 -8.58
C GLN A 78 -6.68 13.67 -8.81
N GLU A 79 -5.43 13.88 -8.36
CA GLU A 79 -4.66 15.12 -8.55
C GLU A 79 -4.32 15.42 -10.03
N ARG A 80 -4.57 14.49 -10.96
CA ARG A 80 -4.40 14.71 -12.41
C ARG A 80 -5.64 15.30 -13.11
N GLY A 81 -6.71 15.59 -12.36
CA GLY A 81 -7.83 16.39 -12.86
C GLY A 81 -7.39 17.83 -13.22
N PRO A 82 -8.11 18.53 -14.11
CA PRO A 82 -7.67 19.78 -14.75
C PRO A 82 -7.43 21.00 -13.83
N LEU A 83 -7.51 20.84 -12.50
CA LEU A 83 -7.35 21.91 -11.51
C LEU A 83 -6.34 21.59 -10.38
N GLY A 84 -5.59 20.49 -10.47
CA GLY A 84 -4.50 20.21 -9.53
C GLY A 84 -3.28 21.10 -9.81
N THR A 85 -2.89 21.93 -8.85
CA THR A 85 -1.64 22.69 -8.93
C THR A 85 -0.45 21.75 -9.09
N PRO A 86 0.62 22.13 -9.81
CA PRO A 86 1.77 21.26 -10.00
C PRO A 86 2.43 20.99 -8.64
N ARG A 87 2.26 19.79 -8.08
CA ARG A 87 3.17 19.32 -7.04
C ARG A 87 4.52 19.07 -7.71
N ASP A 88 5.51 19.82 -7.26
CA ASP A 88 6.91 19.59 -7.58
C ASP A 88 7.22 18.09 -7.38
N ARG A 89 7.54 17.43 -8.48
CA ARG A 89 7.78 15.98 -8.58
C ARG A 89 9.19 15.65 -8.08
N SER A 90 9.63 16.31 -7.01
CA SER A 90 10.83 15.97 -6.26
C SER A 90 10.58 14.81 -5.28
N VAL A 91 9.73 13.85 -5.67
CA VAL A 91 9.79 12.49 -5.11
C VAL A 91 11.07 11.88 -5.67
N ARG A 92 12.13 11.93 -4.87
CA ARG A 92 13.36 11.18 -5.13
C ARG A 92 12.96 9.70 -5.24
N TYR A 93 12.83 9.21 -6.46
CA TYR A 93 13.15 7.80 -6.70
C TYR A 93 14.55 7.65 -6.12
N VAL A 94 14.68 6.81 -5.11
CA VAL A 94 15.99 6.47 -4.57
C VAL A 94 16.66 5.65 -5.67
N SER A 95 17.27 6.35 -6.62
CA SER A 95 18.15 5.76 -7.61
C SER A 95 19.21 5.01 -6.83
N SER A 96 19.46 3.78 -7.24
CA SER A 96 20.31 2.77 -6.61
C SER A 96 21.76 3.19 -6.35
N THR A 97 22.12 4.45 -6.61
CA THR A 97 23.45 5.03 -6.43
C THR A 97 23.78 5.36 -4.98
N VAL A 98 22.81 5.46 -4.06
CA VAL A 98 23.10 5.68 -2.63
C VAL A 98 23.62 4.45 -1.88
N GLN A 99 23.60 3.26 -2.51
CA GLN A 99 24.18 2.07 -1.89
C GLN A 99 25.69 1.96 -2.10
N GLU A 100 26.25 2.56 -3.15
CA GLU A 100 27.69 2.56 -3.40
C GLU A 100 28.44 3.56 -2.50
N ASP A 101 27.84 4.72 -2.19
CA ASP A 101 28.48 5.72 -1.33
C ASP A 101 28.59 5.29 0.14
N LEU A 102 27.59 4.57 0.66
CA LEU A 102 27.61 4.01 2.02
C LEU A 102 28.60 2.85 2.18
N LEU A 103 28.82 2.07 1.11
CA LEU A 103 29.86 1.06 1.08
C LEU A 103 31.26 1.69 1.02
N SER A 104 31.42 2.80 0.27
CA SER A 104 32.69 3.53 0.16
C SER A 104 33.18 4.12 1.49
N CYS A 105 32.28 4.71 2.30
CA CYS A 105 32.69 5.17 3.63
C CYS A 105 32.96 4.00 4.60
N TYR A 106 32.23 2.89 4.49
CA TYR A 106 32.49 1.70 5.32
C TYR A 106 33.84 1.02 5.01
N VAL A 107 34.21 0.87 3.73
CA VAL A 107 35.54 0.32 3.38
C VAL A 107 36.69 1.25 3.76
N GLN A 108 36.49 2.58 3.74
CA GLN A 108 37.50 3.55 4.18
C GLN A 108 37.77 3.49 5.68
N ASP A 109 36.76 3.18 6.51
CA ASP A 109 36.92 3.06 7.96
C ASP A 109 37.57 1.73 8.38
N LEU A 110 37.32 0.63 7.66
CA LEU A 110 38.01 -0.65 7.91
C LEU A 110 39.52 -0.56 7.63
N SER A 111 39.95 0.20 6.62
CA SER A 111 41.37 0.43 6.36
C SER A 111 42.10 1.23 7.46
N LYS A 112 41.38 1.94 8.33
CA LYS A 112 41.96 2.71 9.44
C LYS A 112 42.09 1.91 10.74
N LEU A 113 41.29 0.84 10.91
CA LEU A 113 41.36 -0.05 12.07
C LEU A 113 42.56 -1.01 12.04
N GLY A 114 43.25 -1.15 10.90
CA GLY A 114 44.41 -2.02 10.73
C GLY A 114 45.77 -1.44 11.09
N GLN A 115 45.87 -0.17 11.52
CA GLN A 115 47.18 0.50 11.72
C GLN A 115 47.58 0.76 13.19
N ASN A 116 46.83 0.29 14.19
CA ASN A 116 47.20 0.44 15.60
C ASN A 116 47.74 -0.85 16.23
N THR A 117 48.79 -1.43 15.62
CA THR A 117 49.66 -2.40 16.31
C THR A 117 51.13 -2.05 16.11
N GLN A 118 51.57 -0.93 16.69
CA GLN A 118 52.99 -0.78 17.01
C GLN A 118 53.17 0.18 18.20
N GLY A 119 53.61 -0.40 19.31
CA GLY A 119 53.84 0.23 20.61
C GLY A 119 53.99 -0.85 21.66
#